data_AF-A0AAW2DK38-F1
#
_entry.id   AF-A0AAW2DK38-F1
#
_cell.length_a   1.000
_cell.length_b   1.000
_cell.length_c   1.000
_cell.angle_alpha   90.00
_cell.angle_beta   90.00
_cell.angle_gamma   90.00
#
_symmetry.space_group_name_H-M   'P 1'
#
loop_
_entity.id
_entity.type
_entity.pdbx_description
1 polymer ?
#
loop_
_entity_poly.entity_id
_entity_poly.type
_entity_poly.pdbx_seq_one_letter_code
_entity_poly.pdbx_strand_id
1 'polypeptide(L)'
;MQVGDTIEYANFVVFDKDAKKLIKVPAMQLSNMEEEDEDCDNIFPSSIKCIIGKSYIFQLKITAYNFFVCKQNFTVTRVIKIEGNRQLQ
;
A
#
# COMPACT_ATOMS: atom_id res chain seq x y z
N MET A 1 3.29 0.67 -4.15
CA MET A 1 3.21 -0.56 -3.34
C MET A 1 2.80 -1.71 -4.23
N GLN A 2 3.42 -2.88 -4.05
CA GLN A 2 2.98 -4.09 -4.74
C GLN A 2 1.84 -4.72 -3.94
N VAL A 3 0.77 -5.13 -4.63
CA VAL A 3 -0.40 -5.78 -4.03
C VAL A 3 -0.62 -7.09 -4.76
N GLY A 4 -0.71 -8.20 -4.02
CA GLY A 4 -1.02 -9.51 -4.56
C GLY A 4 -2.45 -9.93 -4.25
N ASP A 5 -3.08 -10.64 -5.18
CA ASP A 5 -4.28 -11.43 -4.94
C ASP A 5 -4.01 -12.92 -5.20
N THR A 6 -5.05 -13.73 -5.39
CA THR A 6 -4.92 -15.18 -5.64
C THR A 6 -4.30 -15.52 -7.00
N ILE A 7 -4.15 -14.54 -7.90
CA ILE A 7 -3.74 -14.76 -9.29
C ILE A 7 -2.38 -14.11 -9.56
N GLU A 8 -2.22 -12.81 -9.24
CA GLU A 8 -1.06 -12.04 -9.69
C GLU A 8 -0.75 -10.88 -8.72
N TYR A 9 0.39 -10.24 -8.95
CA TYR A 9 0.76 -8.99 -8.29
C TYR A 9 0.59 -7.79 -9.23
N ALA A 10 0.18 -6.65 -8.67
CA ALA A 10 0.08 -5.38 -9.38
C ALA A 10 0.74 -4.24 -8.60
N ASN A 11 1.21 -3.22 -9.32
CA ASN A 11 1.82 -2.03 -8.72
C ASN A 11 0.78 -0.92 -8.55
N PHE A 12 0.53 -0.53 -7.29
CA PHE A 12 -0.40 0.53 -6.94
C PHE A 12 0.35 1.79 -6.50
N VAL A 13 -0.08 2.93 -7.02
CA VAL A 13 0.40 4.27 -6.63
C VAL A 13 -0.62 4.86 -5.67
N VAL A 14 -0.18 5.16 -4.44
CA VAL A 14 -1.02 5.71 -3.39
C VAL A 14 -0.47 7.08 -2.99
N PHE A 15 -1.31 8.11 -3.08
CA PHE A 15 -0.95 9.47 -2.70
C PHE A 15 -1.21 9.74 -1.21
N ASP A 16 -0.58 10.79 -0.68
CA ASP A 16 -0.47 11.10 0.76
C ASP A 16 -1.78 10.92 1.55
N LYS A 17 -2.90 11.47 1.06
CA LYS A 17 -4.20 11.39 1.75
C LYS A 17 -4.63 9.94 2.06
N ASP A 18 -4.41 9.02 1.13
CA ASP A 18 -4.78 7.61 1.28
C ASP A 18 -3.64 6.78 1.89
N ALA A 19 -2.39 7.12 1.59
CA ALA A 19 -1.21 6.49 2.20
C ALA A 19 -1.19 6.70 3.73
N LYS A 20 -1.57 7.89 4.20
CA LYS A 20 -1.73 8.20 5.62
C LYS A 20 -2.80 7.33 6.29
N LYS A 21 -3.84 6.89 5.58
CA LYS A 21 -4.86 5.97 6.14
C LYS A 21 -4.31 4.55 6.33
N LEU A 22 -3.39 4.13 5.45
CA LEU A 22 -2.73 2.83 5.50
C LEU A 22 -1.67 2.80 6.62
N ILE A 23 -0.75 3.76 6.58
CA ILE A 23 0.46 3.81 7.42
C ILE A 23 0.16 4.44 8.78
N LYS A 24 -0.90 5.26 8.88
CA LYS A 24 -1.28 6.05 10.06
C LYS A 24 -0.26 7.11 10.50
N VAL A 25 0.83 7.27 9.75
CA VAL A 25 1.88 8.26 9.96
C VAL A 25 1.97 9.15 8.71
N PRO A 26 1.98 10.49 8.85
CA PRO A 26 2.26 11.41 7.74
C PRO A 26 3.65 11.22 7.14
N ALA A 27 3.81 11.48 5.85
CA ALA A 27 5.11 11.35 5.16
C ALA A 27 6.23 12.17 5.80
N MET A 28 5.94 13.39 6.27
CA MET A 28 6.92 14.25 6.97
C MET A 28 7.41 13.65 8.30
N GLN A 29 6.56 12.90 9.00
CA GLN A 29 6.99 12.22 10.23
C GLN A 29 7.85 11.01 9.89
N LEU A 30 7.50 10.26 8.83
CA LEU A 30 8.31 9.13 8.36
C LEU A 30 9.73 9.55 7.93
N SER A 31 9.89 10.72 7.30
CA SER A 31 11.21 11.20 6.87
C SER A 31 12.16 11.56 8.02
N ASN A 32 11.60 11.77 9.22
CA ASN A 32 12.33 12.23 10.38
C ASN A 32 12.47 11.13 11.45
N MET A 33 11.95 9.93 11.20
CA MET A 33 12.15 8.79 12.08
C MET A 33 13.58 8.29 11.91
N GLU A 34 14.38 8.39 12.96
CA GLU A 34 15.66 7.68 13.04
C GLU A 34 15.34 6.18 13.14
N GLU A 35 15.93 5.37 12.26
CA GLU A 35 15.74 3.92 12.28
C GLU A 35 16.56 3.34 13.45
N GLU A 36 15.91 2.92 14.52
CA GLU A 36 16.55 2.28 15.69
C GLU A 36 16.90 0.79 15.45
N ASP A 37 16.74 0.27 14.23
CA ASP A 37 16.96 -1.15 13.94
C ASP A 37 18.44 -1.41 13.58
N GLU A 38 19.20 -2.01 14.51
CA GLU A 38 20.56 -2.56 14.30
C GLU A 38 20.62 -3.72 13.26
N ASP A 39 19.47 -4.16 12.75
CA ASP A 39 19.38 -5.18 11.71
C ASP A 39 19.54 -4.53 10.32
N CYS A 40 20.75 -4.67 9.76
CA CYS A 40 21.16 -4.23 8.42
C CYS A 40 20.24 -4.71 7.26
N ASP A 41 19.33 -5.66 7.53
CA ASP A 41 18.39 -6.22 6.56
C ASP A 41 17.01 -5.51 6.55
N ASN A 42 16.74 -4.61 7.50
CA ASN A 42 15.46 -3.91 7.60
C ASN A 42 15.41 -2.64 6.75
N ILE A 43 15.14 -2.80 5.45
CA ILE A 43 15.10 -1.71 4.44
C ILE A 43 13.90 -0.74 4.64
N PHE A 44 12.96 -1.03 5.54
CA PHE A 44 11.74 -0.22 5.70
C PHE A 44 11.48 0.16 7.17
N PRO A 45 11.04 1.41 7.45
CA PRO A 45 10.57 1.79 8.78
C PRO A 45 9.43 0.91 9.29
N SER A 46 9.40 0.61 10.58
CA SER A 46 8.35 -0.19 11.24
C SER A 46 6.93 0.33 10.99
N SER A 47 6.77 1.65 10.87
CA SER A 47 5.52 2.30 10.46
C SER A 47 5.01 1.83 9.10
N ILE A 48 5.90 1.56 8.14
CA ILE A 48 5.54 1.04 6.80
C ILE A 48 5.30 -0.47 6.86
N LYS A 49 6.10 -1.23 7.62
CA LYS A 49 5.94 -2.69 7.79
C LYS A 49 4.51 -3.07 8.23
N CYS A 50 3.82 -2.19 8.94
CA CYS A 50 2.47 -2.45 9.42
C CYS A 50 1.43 -2.73 8.31
N ILE A 51 1.71 -2.44 7.04
CA ILE A 51 0.79 -2.72 5.92
C ILE A 51 1.00 -4.13 5.32
N ILE A 52 2.15 -4.76 5.57
CA ILE A 52 2.51 -6.06 5.01
C ILE A 52 1.59 -7.14 5.61
N GLY A 53 1.14 -8.09 4.77
CA GLY A 53 0.26 -9.19 5.18
C GLY A 53 -1.19 -8.80 5.48
N LYS A 54 -1.58 -7.53 5.30
CA LYS A 54 -2.95 -7.06 5.52
C LYS A 54 -3.75 -7.02 4.22
N SER A 55 -5.05 -7.32 4.35
CA SER A 55 -6.01 -7.23 3.25
C SER A 55 -6.78 -5.92 3.28
N TYR A 56 -6.98 -5.33 2.10
CA TYR A 56 -7.68 -4.07 1.91
C TYR A 56 -8.52 -4.12 0.64
N ILE A 57 -9.52 -3.26 0.56
CA ILE A 57 -10.25 -2.98 -0.66
C ILE A 57 -9.73 -1.66 -1.22
N PHE A 58 -9.33 -1.68 -2.49
CA PHE A 58 -8.80 -0.52 -3.20
C PHE A 58 -9.73 -0.10 -4.33
N GLN A 59 -10.04 1.20 -4.39
CA GLN A 59 -10.69 1.79 -5.55
C GLN A 59 -9.62 2.37 -6.47
N LEU A 60 -9.54 1.86 -7.70
CA LEU A 60 -8.53 2.25 -8.68
C LEU A 60 -9.11 3.23 -9.72
N LYS A 61 -8.30 4.22 -10.13
CA LYS A 61 -8.54 4.99 -11.34
C LYS A 61 -7.85 4.27 -12.50
N ILE A 62 -8.66 3.80 -13.46
CA ILE A 62 -8.17 3.19 -14.68
C ILE A 62 -8.24 4.21 -15.81
N THR A 63 -7.18 4.30 -16.61
CA THR A 63 -7.09 5.17 -17.78
C THR A 63 -6.58 4.37 -18.98
N ALA A 64 -6.68 4.93 -20.19
CA ALA A 64 -6.14 4.32 -21.41
C ALA A 64 -4.65 3.91 -21.26
N TYR A 65 -3.88 4.67 -20.45
CA TYR A 65 -2.47 4.39 -20.13
C TYR A 65 -2.26 3.01 -19.48
N ASN A 66 -3.24 2.50 -18.75
CA ASN A 66 -3.14 1.26 -17.99
C ASN A 66 -3.36 -0.01 -18.82
N PHE A 67 -3.83 0.11 -20.06
CA PHE A 67 -4.10 -1.03 -20.94
C PHE A 67 -2.90 -1.45 -21.79
N PHE A 68 -1.77 -0.74 -21.68
CA PHE A 68 -0.53 -1.12 -22.35
C PHE A 68 0.34 -1.97 -21.42
N VAL A 69 0.83 -3.11 -21.93
CA VAL A 69 1.51 -4.19 -21.19
C VAL A 69 2.63 -3.69 -20.26
N CYS A 70 3.35 -2.65 -20.66
CA CYS A 70 4.47 -2.08 -19.91
C CYS A 70 4.07 -1.01 -18.85
N LYS A 71 2.77 -0.80 -18.59
CA LYS A 71 2.26 0.35 -17.80
C LYS A 71 1.23 -0.06 -16.73
N GLN A 72 1.57 -1.09 -15.96
CA GLN A 72 0.74 -1.66 -14.88
C GLN A 72 0.82 -0.88 -13.55
N ASN A 73 0.86 0.45 -13.61
CA ASN A 73 0.82 1.31 -12.41
C ASN A 73 -0.59 1.85 -12.22
N PHE A 74 -1.30 1.37 -11.20
CA PHE A 74 -2.69 1.74 -10.94
C PHE A 74 -2.77 2.80 -9.84
N THR A 75 -3.42 3.93 -10.13
CA THR A 75 -3.61 4.98 -9.12
C THR A 75 -4.76 4.61 -8.20
N VAL A 76 -4.48 4.58 -6.90
CA VAL A 76 -5.49 4.40 -5.86
C VAL A 76 -6.18 5.74 -5.60
N THR A 77 -7.52 5.73 -5.60
CA THR A 77 -8.37 6.88 -5.29
C THR A 77 -9.04 6.78 -3.92
N ARG A 78 -9.10 5.56 -3.37
CA ARG A 78 -9.65 5.29 -2.05
C ARG A 78 -9.14 3.95 -1.53
N VAL A 79 -8.89 3.90 -0.22
CA VAL A 79 -8.55 2.68 0.52
C VAL A 79 -9.61 2.42 1.59
N ILE A 80 -10.03 1.16 1.70
CA ILE A 80 -10.96 0.70 2.75
C ILE A 80 -10.31 -0.49 3.46
N LYS A 81 -10.16 -0.39 4.77
CA LYS A 81 -9.66 -1.49 5.60
C LYS A 81 -10.75 -2.54 5.76
N ILE A 82 -10.37 -3.81 5.61
CA ILE A 82 -11.25 -4.92 5.95
C ILE A 82 -11.12 -5.10 7.46
N GLU A 83 -12.17 -4.77 8.21
CA GLU A 83 -12.27 -5.15 9.62
C GLU A 83 -12.68 -6.62 9.69
N GLY A 84 -12.00 -7.39 10.55
CA GLY A 84 -12.23 -8.82 10.68
C GLY A 84 -13.64 -9.08 11.19
N ASN A 85 -14.56 -9.32 10.24
CA ASN A 85 -15.82 -10.06 10.34
C ASN A 85 -16.58 -9.98 8.99
N ARG A 86 -15.90 -10.30 7.89
CA ARG A 86 -16.60 -10.77 6.69
C ARG A 86 -16.02 -12.13 6.34
N GLN A 87 -16.62 -13.16 6.91
CA GLN A 87 -16.63 -14.44 6.21
C GLN A 87 -17.40 -14.17 4.91
N LEU A 88 -16.68 -14.19 3.78
CA LEU A 88 -17.31 -14.24 2.48
C LEU A 88 -17.91 -15.64 2.37
N GLN A 89 -19.23 -15.73 2.57
CA GLN A 89 -20.04 -16.88 2.17
C GLN A 89 -20.18 -16.90 0.65
#